data_AF-Q596K1-F1
#
_entry.id   AF-Q596K1-F1
#
_cell.length_a   1.000
_cell.length_b   1.000
_cell.length_c   1.000
_cell.angle_alpha   90.00
_cell.angle_beta   90.00
_cell.angle_gamma   90.00
#
_symmetry.space_group_name_H-M   'P 1'
#
loop_
_entity.id
_entity.type
_entity.pdbx_description
1 polymer ?
#
loop_
_entity_poly.entity_id
_entity_poly.type
_entity_poly.pdbx_seq_one_letter_code
_entity_poly.pdbx_strand_id
1 'polypeptide(L)'
;YHQAPNARFGICMSSIGDINMDGYNDIAVGAPYENDVGAVYIFHGRRGSRITRAHAQRILATDITARTGTPLRGLGVSISKGYDVDSNKYNDLLVGAYESDNVVLFRTRPVIRGNATIRTDIAMISADLKTCSTPDKQRLPCFGVDVCVYYTGQFVVGHVDFEFKVSVDTKRMERRSVRGFLYNGTSRVSSEQGTLKTRLGHSTCVNKVVYLEAEFADPLDPFDISAAFMLKNQSDGRWCPTCPVLETIRRLVV
;
A
#
# COMPACT_ATOMS: atom_id res chain seq x y z
N TYR A 1 -2.65 -14.70 18.59
CA TYR A 1 -2.19 -14.15 19.87
C TYR A 1 -0.97 -14.95 20.32
N HIS A 2 0.21 -14.65 19.77
CA HIS A 2 1.47 -15.15 20.31
C HIS A 2 2.13 -13.96 21.01
N GLN A 3 1.85 -13.78 22.29
CA GLN A 3 2.72 -12.95 23.12
C GLN A 3 3.90 -13.83 23.49
N ALA A 4 5.12 -13.39 23.13
CA ALA A 4 6.31 -14.05 23.63
C ALA A 4 6.25 -14.06 25.16
N PRO A 5 6.32 -15.24 25.82
CA PRO A 5 6.30 -15.30 27.28
C PRO A 5 7.41 -14.41 27.84
N ASN A 6 7.13 -13.73 28.96
CA ASN A 6 8.04 -12.78 29.62
C ASN A 6 8.33 -11.46 28.89
N ALA A 7 7.69 -11.15 27.76
CA ALA A 7 7.89 -9.88 27.05
C ALA A 7 7.55 -8.61 27.85
N ARG A 8 6.76 -8.76 28.93
CA ARG A 8 6.15 -7.68 29.72
C ARG A 8 5.43 -6.64 28.86
N PHE A 9 4.67 -7.12 27.87
CA PHE A 9 3.78 -6.29 27.08
C PHE A 9 2.85 -5.48 28.00
N GLY A 10 2.78 -4.17 27.79
CA GLY A 10 1.96 -3.28 28.61
C GLY A 10 2.67 -2.66 29.81
N ILE A 11 3.99 -2.92 29.99
CA ILE A 11 4.78 -2.28 31.05
C ILE A 11 4.85 -0.75 30.90
N CYS A 12 4.81 -0.26 29.66
CA CYS A 12 4.73 1.14 29.33
C CYS A 12 3.64 1.34 28.26
N MET A 13 2.85 2.40 28.44
CA MET A 13 1.83 2.82 27.51
C MET A 13 1.85 4.35 27.40
N SER A 14 1.64 4.87 26.19
CA SER A 14 1.56 6.30 25.95
C SER A 14 0.44 6.63 24.95
N SER A 15 -0.27 7.72 25.19
CA SER A 15 -1.12 8.32 24.16
C SER A 15 -0.24 9.15 23.23
N ILE A 16 -0.25 8.77 21.96
CA ILE A 16 0.67 9.32 20.95
C ILE A 16 -0.01 10.34 20.03
N GLY A 17 -1.27 10.69 20.33
CA GLY A 17 -2.13 11.50 19.48
C GLY A 17 -2.54 10.74 18.21
N ASP A 18 -3.12 11.45 17.26
CA ASP A 18 -3.57 10.90 15.98
C ASP A 18 -2.38 10.85 14.99
N ILE A 19 -1.71 9.69 14.91
CA ILE A 19 -0.48 9.54 14.10
C ILE A 19 -0.77 9.17 12.64
N ASN A 20 -2.01 8.81 12.29
CA ASN A 20 -2.43 8.56 10.91
C ASN A 20 -3.45 9.59 10.37
N MET A 21 -3.71 10.66 11.14
CA MET A 21 -4.63 11.75 10.80
C MET A 21 -6.01 11.23 10.37
N ASP A 22 -6.55 10.27 11.12
CA ASP A 22 -7.86 9.66 10.88
C ASP A 22 -8.99 10.21 11.76
N GLY A 23 -8.64 11.12 12.67
CA GLY A 23 -9.53 11.80 13.60
C GLY A 23 -9.59 11.14 14.98
N TYR A 24 -8.82 10.09 15.25
CA TYR A 24 -8.79 9.40 16.54
C TYR A 24 -7.39 9.34 17.12
N ASN A 25 -7.27 9.55 18.43
CA ASN A 25 -5.98 9.40 19.11
C ASN A 25 -5.57 7.92 19.17
N ASP A 26 -4.32 7.68 18.84
CA ASP A 26 -3.67 6.37 18.85
C ASP A 26 -2.90 6.14 20.16
N ILE A 27 -2.47 4.89 20.36
CA ILE A 27 -1.64 4.49 21.50
C ILE A 27 -0.41 3.69 21.07
N ALA A 28 0.67 3.85 21.84
CA ALA A 28 1.84 2.99 21.79
C ALA A 28 1.95 2.14 23.06
N VAL A 29 2.35 0.88 22.90
CA VAL A 29 2.51 -0.08 24.00
C VAL A 29 3.87 -0.76 23.90
N GLY A 30 4.62 -0.72 25.00
CA GLY A 30 5.96 -1.31 25.09
C GLY A 30 5.97 -2.79 25.49
N ALA A 31 6.94 -3.53 24.97
CA ALA A 31 7.27 -4.91 25.33
C ALA A 31 8.80 -5.09 25.37
N PRO A 32 9.49 -4.49 26.36
CA PRO A 32 10.95 -4.37 26.38
C PRO A 32 11.74 -5.68 26.42
N TYR A 33 11.10 -6.79 26.76
CA TYR A 33 11.76 -8.10 26.85
C TYR A 33 11.29 -9.06 25.76
N GLU A 34 10.52 -8.58 24.77
CA GLU A 34 10.16 -9.41 23.64
C GLU A 34 11.40 -9.82 22.86
N ASN A 35 11.56 -11.14 22.65
CA ASN A 35 12.72 -11.73 21.97
C ASN A 35 14.07 -11.26 22.56
N ASP A 36 14.14 -10.99 23.86
CA ASP A 36 15.34 -10.56 24.60
C ASP A 36 15.98 -9.23 24.13
N VAL A 37 15.27 -8.47 23.28
CA VAL A 37 15.74 -7.19 22.70
C VAL A 37 14.73 -6.06 22.83
N GLY A 38 13.43 -6.38 22.86
CA GLY A 38 12.34 -5.45 23.05
C GLY A 38 11.62 -5.02 21.77
N ALA A 39 10.39 -4.55 21.95
CA ALA A 39 9.50 -4.09 20.88
C ALA A 39 8.56 -2.98 21.34
N VAL A 40 8.04 -2.22 20.37
CA VAL A 40 6.93 -1.29 20.54
C VAL A 40 5.81 -1.61 19.56
N TYR A 41 4.58 -1.52 20.05
CA TYR A 41 3.36 -1.77 19.30
C TYR A 41 2.55 -0.49 19.17
N ILE A 42 2.05 -0.22 17.97
CA ILE A 42 1.12 0.88 17.70
C ILE A 42 -0.27 0.31 17.51
N PHE A 43 -1.26 0.89 18.19
CA PHE A 43 -2.66 0.57 18.00
C PHE A 43 -3.44 1.83 17.64
N HIS A 44 -4.27 1.73 16.61
CA HIS A 44 -5.05 2.87 16.17
C HIS A 44 -6.31 3.08 17.00
N GLY A 45 -6.63 4.35 17.22
CA GLY A 45 -7.91 4.79 17.73
C GLY A 45 -9.04 4.50 16.75
N ARG A 46 -10.26 4.41 17.27
CA ARG A 46 -11.48 4.22 16.49
C ARG A 46 -12.66 4.93 17.14
N ARG A 47 -13.68 5.18 16.32
CA ARG A 47 -14.96 5.74 16.74
C ARG A 47 -15.52 5.08 18.00
N GLY A 48 -16.03 5.91 18.90
CA GLY A 48 -16.61 5.50 20.17
C GLY A 48 -15.57 5.19 21.25
N SER A 49 -14.43 5.88 21.22
CA SER A 49 -13.34 5.71 22.19
C SER A 49 -12.81 4.27 22.27
N ARG A 50 -12.68 3.64 21.10
CA ARG A 50 -12.22 2.26 20.95
C ARG A 50 -10.81 2.24 20.40
N ILE A 51 -10.11 1.13 20.62
CA ILE A 51 -8.79 0.85 20.04
C ILE A 51 -8.90 -0.41 19.17
N THR A 52 -8.09 -0.50 18.12
CA THR A 52 -8.00 -1.71 17.30
C THR A 52 -7.60 -2.93 18.13
N ARG A 53 -8.18 -4.11 17.83
CA ARG A 53 -7.79 -5.36 18.51
C ARG A 53 -6.41 -5.85 18.09
N ALA A 54 -6.07 -5.66 16.82
CA ALA A 54 -4.75 -5.92 16.28
C ALA A 54 -3.92 -4.64 16.32
N HIS A 55 -2.61 -4.79 16.53
CA HIS A 55 -1.67 -3.69 16.35
C HIS A 55 -1.62 -3.33 14.85
N ALA A 56 -1.48 -2.03 14.58
CA ALA A 56 -1.25 -1.51 13.23
C ALA A 56 0.21 -1.66 12.82
N GLN A 57 1.12 -1.52 13.79
CA GLN A 57 2.55 -1.69 13.58
C GLN A 57 3.18 -2.34 14.80
N ARG A 58 4.15 -3.22 14.56
CA ARG A 58 5.04 -3.78 15.57
C ARG A 58 6.46 -3.50 15.13
N ILE A 59 7.22 -2.83 15.99
CA ILE A 59 8.59 -2.40 15.71
C ILE A 59 9.51 -3.15 16.66
N LEU A 60 10.31 -4.07 16.12
CA LEU A 60 11.31 -4.80 16.91
C LEU A 60 12.62 -4.03 16.96
N ALA A 61 13.32 -4.15 18.09
CA ALA A 61 14.69 -3.68 18.24
C ALA A 61 15.62 -4.24 17.15
N THR A 62 15.48 -5.53 16.80
CA THR A 62 16.29 -6.18 15.74
C THR A 62 16.12 -5.53 14.38
N ASP A 63 14.93 -5.04 14.03
CA ASP A 63 14.68 -4.39 12.75
C ASP A 63 15.42 -3.05 12.66
N ILE A 64 15.61 -2.38 13.80
CA ILE A 64 16.35 -1.12 13.90
C ILE A 64 17.86 -1.41 13.88
N THR A 65 18.31 -2.41 14.64
CA THR A 65 19.71 -2.85 14.64
C THR A 65 20.16 -3.27 13.25
N ALA A 66 19.34 -4.00 12.49
CA ALA A 66 19.66 -4.39 11.12
C ALA A 66 19.86 -3.20 10.17
N ARG A 67 19.18 -2.06 10.42
CA ARG A 67 19.28 -0.84 9.59
C ARG A 67 20.40 0.10 10.02
N THR A 68 20.68 0.16 11.32
CA THR A 68 21.58 1.17 11.92
C THR A 68 22.95 0.60 12.28
N GLY A 69 23.06 -0.72 12.44
CA GLY A 69 24.23 -1.38 13.01
C GLY A 69 24.34 -1.24 14.53
N THR A 70 23.44 -0.51 15.19
CA THR A 70 23.45 -0.30 16.65
C THR A 70 22.62 -1.37 17.35
N PRO A 71 23.21 -2.25 18.18
CA PRO A 71 22.47 -3.22 18.97
C PRO A 71 21.57 -2.52 19.99
N LEU A 72 20.29 -2.88 20.01
CA LEU A 72 19.32 -2.35 20.96
C LEU A 72 18.79 -3.44 21.88
N ARG A 73 18.66 -3.13 23.17
CA ARG A 73 18.06 -4.00 24.20
C ARG A 73 17.16 -3.19 25.13
N GLY A 74 16.06 -3.79 25.57
CA GLY A 74 15.07 -3.11 26.41
C GLY A 74 14.20 -2.09 25.68
N LEU A 75 14.09 -2.16 24.34
CA LEU A 75 13.31 -1.20 23.55
C LEU A 75 11.83 -1.23 23.95
N GLY A 76 11.28 -0.07 24.31
CA GLY A 76 9.88 0.04 24.73
C GLY A 76 9.68 0.04 26.24
N VAL A 77 10.76 0.14 27.03
CA VAL A 77 10.65 0.32 28.49
C VAL A 77 9.99 1.65 28.86
N SER A 78 10.20 2.68 28.03
CA SER A 78 9.66 4.03 28.19
C SER A 78 9.32 4.60 26.82
N ILE A 79 8.22 5.35 26.76
CA ILE A 79 7.68 5.94 25.53
C ILE A 79 7.25 7.37 25.85
N SER A 80 7.68 8.34 25.04
CA SER A 80 7.25 9.73 25.20
C SER A 80 5.78 9.92 24.82
N LYS A 81 5.19 11.06 25.16
CA LYS A 81 3.99 11.54 24.46
C LYS A 81 4.32 11.81 22.98
N GLY A 82 3.30 11.82 22.14
CA GLY A 82 3.43 12.25 20.76
C GLY A 82 3.79 13.74 20.66
N TYR A 83 4.75 14.07 19.79
CA TYR A 83 5.12 15.44 19.48
C TYR A 83 5.76 15.51 18.09
N ASP A 84 5.32 16.43 17.25
CA ASP A 84 5.89 16.69 15.92
C ASP A 84 7.26 17.38 16.05
N VAL A 85 8.36 16.64 15.83
CA VAL A 85 9.73 17.18 15.95
C VAL A 85 10.28 17.70 14.64
N ASP A 86 9.70 17.33 13.50
CA ASP A 86 10.18 17.69 12.17
C ASP A 86 9.25 18.59 11.37
N SER A 87 8.19 19.10 12.03
CA SER A 87 7.20 20.04 11.51
C SER A 87 6.39 19.50 10.33
N ASN A 88 6.25 18.17 10.20
CA ASN A 88 5.43 17.56 9.16
C ASN A 88 3.94 17.45 9.52
N LYS A 89 3.55 17.92 10.71
CA LYS A 89 2.22 17.88 11.33
C LYS A 89 1.81 16.54 11.92
N TYR A 90 2.58 15.49 11.75
CA TYR A 90 2.33 14.18 12.35
C TYR A 90 3.16 14.04 13.64
N ASN A 91 2.57 13.45 14.68
CA ASN A 91 3.29 13.28 15.93
C ASN A 91 4.38 12.21 15.79
N ASP A 92 5.57 12.52 16.31
CA ASP A 92 6.71 11.62 16.42
C ASP A 92 6.87 11.09 17.85
N LEU A 93 7.75 10.09 18.03
CA LEU A 93 7.88 9.35 19.28
C LEU A 93 9.32 9.08 19.65
N LEU A 94 9.67 9.29 20.92
CA LEU A 94 10.91 8.81 21.53
C LEU A 94 10.63 7.53 22.32
N VAL A 95 11.49 6.54 22.16
CA VAL A 95 11.39 5.25 22.85
C VAL A 95 12.73 4.89 23.47
N GLY A 96 12.73 4.60 24.77
CA GLY A 96 13.92 4.17 25.49
C GLY A 96 14.26 2.70 25.24
N ALA A 97 15.56 2.41 25.17
CA ALA A 97 16.18 1.09 25.10
C ALA A 97 17.30 1.01 26.15
N TYR A 98 16.91 1.05 27.43
CA TYR A 98 17.81 1.32 28.55
C TYR A 98 18.92 0.28 28.74
N GLU A 99 18.68 -0.99 28.41
CA GLU A 99 19.70 -2.06 28.57
C GLU A 99 20.85 -1.93 27.57
N SER A 100 20.72 -1.00 26.63
CA SER A 100 21.73 -0.65 25.65
C SER A 100 22.12 0.83 25.71
N ASP A 101 21.71 1.58 26.74
CA ASP A 101 21.96 3.02 26.89
C ASP A 101 21.51 3.87 25.69
N ASN A 102 20.44 3.46 25.02
CA ASN A 102 19.94 4.10 23.81
C ASN A 102 18.54 4.70 23.96
N VAL A 103 18.26 5.73 23.15
CA VAL A 103 16.92 6.26 22.89
C VAL A 103 16.73 6.38 21.38
N VAL A 104 15.60 5.91 20.88
CA VAL A 104 15.27 5.91 19.44
C VAL A 104 14.18 6.94 19.16
N LEU A 105 14.42 7.81 18.18
CA LEU A 105 13.40 8.69 17.61
C LEU A 105 12.71 8.00 16.43
N PHE A 106 11.42 7.73 16.56
CA PHE A 106 10.54 7.34 15.46
C PHE A 106 9.84 8.56 14.91
N ARG A 107 10.12 8.88 13.65
CA ARG A 107 9.40 9.91 12.92
C ARG A 107 8.28 9.32 12.09
N THR A 108 7.10 9.91 12.19
CA THR A 108 5.90 9.47 11.49
C THR A 108 5.90 10.04 10.07
N ARG A 109 5.44 9.25 9.10
CA ARG A 109 5.32 9.69 7.70
C ARG A 109 3.88 10.13 7.42
N PRO A 110 3.67 11.13 6.54
CA PRO A 110 2.32 11.51 6.15
C PRO A 110 1.52 10.33 5.58
N VAL A 111 0.24 10.22 5.90
CA VAL A 111 -0.59 9.08 5.50
C VAL A 111 -1.58 9.49 4.40
N ILE A 112 -1.55 8.79 3.27
CA ILE A 112 -2.55 8.93 2.21
C ILE A 112 -3.50 7.74 2.16
N ARG A 113 -4.76 8.03 1.86
CA ARG A 113 -5.85 7.07 1.66
C ARG A 113 -6.17 7.02 0.18
N GLY A 114 -5.78 5.92 -0.45
CA GLY A 114 -6.01 5.68 -1.87
C GLY A 114 -7.28 4.86 -2.12
N ASN A 115 -8.00 5.19 -3.17
CA ASN A 115 -9.04 4.35 -3.73
C ASN A 115 -8.76 4.17 -5.21
N ALA A 116 -9.02 2.98 -5.73
CA ALA A 116 -8.86 2.68 -7.13
C ALA A 116 -10.16 2.06 -7.67
N THR A 117 -10.38 2.20 -8.96
CA THR A 117 -11.51 1.60 -9.66
C THR A 117 -11.06 1.09 -11.01
N ILE A 118 -11.60 -0.05 -11.42
CA ILE A 118 -11.53 -0.56 -12.79
C ILE A 118 -12.96 -0.57 -13.36
N ARG A 119 -13.14 -0.04 -14.56
CA ARG A 119 -14.44 0.07 -15.22
C ARG A 119 -14.32 -0.34 -16.69
N THR A 120 -15.37 -0.96 -17.21
CA THR A 120 -15.53 -1.21 -18.63
C THR A 120 -16.99 -1.00 -18.99
N ASP A 121 -17.24 -0.54 -20.21
CA ASP A 121 -18.60 -0.21 -20.67
C ASP A 121 -19.34 -1.43 -21.25
N ILE A 122 -18.70 -2.59 -21.26
CA ILE A 122 -19.26 -3.83 -21.80
C ILE A 122 -19.46 -4.88 -20.69
N ALA A 123 -20.58 -5.59 -20.76
CA ALA A 123 -20.86 -6.74 -19.90
C ALA A 123 -20.59 -8.08 -20.60
N MET A 124 -20.60 -8.08 -21.93
CA MET A 124 -20.39 -9.26 -22.77
C MET A 124 -19.50 -8.89 -23.95
N ILE A 125 -18.58 -9.79 -24.31
CA ILE A 125 -17.69 -9.62 -25.46
C ILE A 125 -18.13 -10.60 -26.55
N SER A 126 -18.27 -10.11 -27.78
CA SER A 126 -18.48 -10.96 -28.95
C SER A 126 -17.16 -11.15 -29.69
N ALA A 127 -16.80 -12.42 -29.97
CA ALA A 127 -15.60 -12.76 -30.74
C ALA A 127 -15.70 -12.38 -32.23
N ASP A 128 -16.92 -12.15 -32.72
CA ASP A 128 -17.16 -11.81 -34.13
C ASP A 128 -16.98 -10.31 -34.39
N LEU A 129 -17.13 -9.49 -33.35
CA LEU A 129 -17.10 -8.03 -33.47
C LEU A 129 -15.67 -7.50 -33.42
N LYS A 130 -14.99 -7.52 -34.57
CA LYS A 130 -13.59 -7.09 -34.74
C LYS A 130 -13.48 -5.56 -34.95
N THR A 131 -13.63 -4.79 -33.87
CA THR A 131 -13.69 -3.32 -33.89
C THR A 131 -12.33 -2.61 -33.82
N CYS A 132 -11.32 -3.20 -33.18
CA CYS A 132 -10.00 -2.58 -33.08
C CYS A 132 -9.05 -3.00 -34.21
N SER A 133 -8.19 -2.08 -34.62
CA SER A 133 -7.02 -2.37 -35.44
C SER A 133 -5.78 -2.47 -34.56
N THR A 134 -5.04 -3.56 -34.67
CA THR A 134 -3.74 -3.70 -34.02
C THR A 134 -2.66 -2.85 -34.72
N PRO A 135 -1.50 -2.62 -34.09
CA PRO A 135 -0.32 -2.05 -34.75
C PRO A 135 0.09 -2.80 -36.03
N ASP A 136 -0.14 -4.12 -36.06
CA ASP A 136 0.12 -5.00 -37.21
C ASP A 136 -1.00 -4.96 -38.27
N LYS A 137 -1.97 -4.03 -38.15
CA LYS A 137 -3.15 -3.87 -39.02
C LYS A 137 -4.11 -5.06 -39.05
N GLN A 138 -4.03 -5.95 -38.05
CA GLN A 138 -5.00 -7.03 -37.87
C GLN A 138 -6.27 -6.47 -37.20
N ARG A 139 -7.45 -6.93 -37.62
CA ARG A 139 -8.70 -6.63 -36.90
C ARG A 139 -9.01 -7.71 -35.89
N LEU A 140 -9.21 -7.32 -34.64
CA LEU A 140 -9.50 -8.22 -33.52
C LEU A 140 -10.64 -7.67 -32.65
N PRO A 141 -11.35 -8.56 -31.92
CA PRO A 141 -12.27 -8.14 -30.88
C PRO A 141 -11.49 -7.49 -29.74
N CYS A 142 -12.05 -6.42 -29.20
CA CYS A 142 -11.40 -5.64 -28.17
C CYS A 142 -12.42 -4.89 -27.34
N PHE A 143 -11.98 -4.39 -26.20
CA PHE A 143 -12.78 -3.50 -25.38
C PHE A 143 -11.90 -2.60 -24.52
N GLY A 144 -12.44 -1.43 -24.16
CA GLY A 144 -11.79 -0.46 -23.31
C GLY A 144 -11.98 -0.79 -21.82
N VAL A 145 -10.94 -0.52 -21.05
CA VAL A 145 -10.91 -0.65 -19.60
C VAL A 145 -10.31 0.62 -19.02
N ASP A 146 -11.10 1.34 -18.23
CA ASP A 146 -10.64 2.50 -17.49
C ASP A 146 -10.13 2.07 -16.11
N VAL A 147 -8.88 2.43 -15.86
CA VAL A 147 -8.18 2.13 -14.61
C VAL A 147 -7.87 3.46 -13.93
N CYS A 148 -8.58 3.74 -12.85
CA CYS A 148 -8.54 5.02 -12.15
C CYS A 148 -8.02 4.88 -10.73
N VAL A 149 -7.32 5.91 -10.28
CA VAL A 149 -6.88 6.07 -8.90
C VAL A 149 -7.26 7.46 -8.38
N TYR A 150 -7.55 7.53 -7.09
CA TYR A 150 -7.91 8.74 -6.36
C TYR A 150 -7.25 8.66 -4.98
N TYR A 151 -6.84 9.78 -4.41
CA TYR A 151 -6.34 9.79 -3.04
C TYR A 151 -6.72 11.03 -2.25
N THR A 152 -6.72 10.85 -0.93
CA THR A 152 -6.91 11.91 0.08
C THR A 152 -5.85 11.78 1.17
N GLY A 153 -5.70 12.82 1.99
CA GLY A 153 -4.81 12.84 3.14
C GLY A 153 -4.82 14.23 3.77
N GLN A 154 -4.38 14.33 5.02
CA GLN A 154 -4.22 15.61 5.72
C GLN A 154 -2.74 15.99 5.76
N PHE A 155 -2.42 17.27 5.52
CA PHE A 155 -1.02 17.75 5.52
C PHE A 155 -0.08 16.97 4.58
N VAL A 156 -0.61 16.51 3.44
CA VAL A 156 0.12 15.75 2.42
C VAL A 156 0.46 16.61 1.20
N VAL A 157 1.39 16.13 0.39
CA VAL A 157 1.74 16.74 -0.89
C VAL A 157 0.55 16.76 -1.86
N GLY A 158 0.45 17.84 -2.65
CA GLY A 158 -0.66 18.05 -3.58
C GLY A 158 -0.68 17.12 -4.80
N HIS A 159 0.42 16.42 -5.07
CA HIS A 159 0.52 15.41 -6.13
C HIS A 159 1.36 14.22 -5.67
N VAL A 160 0.96 13.02 -6.06
CA VAL A 160 1.75 11.78 -5.90
C VAL A 160 1.71 10.96 -7.18
N ASP A 161 2.72 10.12 -7.37
CA ASP A 161 2.78 9.21 -8.49
C ASP A 161 2.37 7.81 -8.03
N PHE A 162 1.38 7.23 -8.71
CA PHE A 162 1.01 5.82 -8.54
C PHE A 162 1.56 5.00 -9.68
N GLU A 163 2.24 3.90 -9.36
CA GLU A 163 2.52 2.84 -10.30
C GLU A 163 1.31 1.92 -10.39
N PHE A 164 0.91 1.56 -11.61
CA PHE A 164 -0.18 0.62 -11.83
C PHE A 164 0.28 -0.56 -12.67
N LYS A 165 -0.37 -1.70 -12.49
CA LYS A 165 -0.24 -2.90 -13.33
C LYS A 165 -1.63 -3.42 -13.68
N VAL A 166 -1.93 -3.50 -14.97
CA VAL A 166 -3.13 -4.12 -15.51
C VAL A 166 -2.74 -5.49 -16.06
N SER A 167 -3.47 -6.52 -15.66
CA SER A 167 -3.25 -7.91 -16.09
C SER A 167 -4.55 -8.49 -16.61
N VAL A 168 -4.46 -9.23 -17.72
CA VAL A 168 -5.61 -9.86 -18.38
C VAL A 168 -5.63 -11.37 -18.15
N ASP A 169 -6.85 -11.92 -18.03
CA ASP A 169 -7.15 -13.35 -17.84
C ASP A 169 -6.29 -13.99 -16.74
N THR A 170 -6.25 -13.34 -15.56
CA THR A 170 -5.28 -13.67 -14.52
C THR A 170 -5.49 -15.06 -13.94
N LYS A 171 -6.71 -15.59 -13.98
CA LYS A 171 -7.00 -16.99 -13.58
C LYS A 171 -6.37 -18.03 -14.51
N ARG A 172 -5.99 -17.65 -15.73
CA ARG A 172 -5.42 -18.53 -16.76
C ARG A 172 -3.94 -18.29 -17.03
N MET A 173 -3.34 -17.28 -16.40
CA MET A 173 -1.90 -17.03 -16.49
C MET A 173 -1.06 -18.26 -16.07
N GLU A 174 -1.44 -18.94 -14.99
CA GLU A 174 -0.72 -20.13 -14.50
C GLU A 174 -0.76 -21.29 -15.51
N ARG A 175 -1.81 -21.37 -16.32
CA ARG A 175 -2.01 -22.39 -17.36
C ARG A 175 -1.43 -22.00 -18.72
N ARG A 176 -0.79 -20.82 -18.83
CA ARG A 176 -0.29 -20.22 -20.09
C ARG A 176 -1.33 -20.25 -21.23
N SER A 177 -2.60 -20.11 -20.87
CA SER A 177 -3.74 -20.16 -21.79
C SER A 177 -4.56 -18.86 -21.67
N VAL A 178 -3.85 -17.74 -21.67
CA VAL A 178 -4.43 -16.38 -21.58
C VAL A 178 -5.15 -16.10 -22.91
N ARG A 179 -6.44 -15.74 -22.84
CA ARG A 179 -7.30 -15.56 -24.02
C ARG A 179 -7.27 -14.14 -24.61
N GLY A 180 -6.46 -13.26 -24.03
CA GLY A 180 -6.36 -11.87 -24.46
C GLY A 180 -5.03 -11.25 -24.08
N PHE A 181 -4.78 -10.06 -24.60
CA PHE A 181 -3.51 -9.36 -24.44
C PHE A 181 -3.71 -7.85 -24.48
N LEU A 182 -2.70 -7.13 -24.01
CA LEU A 182 -2.53 -5.69 -24.18
C LEU A 182 -1.32 -5.43 -25.07
N TYR A 183 -1.17 -4.18 -25.50
CA TYR A 183 0.04 -3.71 -26.17
C TYR A 183 0.89 -2.85 -25.24
N ASN A 184 2.18 -3.16 -25.16
CA ASN A 184 3.19 -2.24 -24.64
C ASN A 184 4.07 -1.80 -25.80
N GLY A 185 3.83 -0.60 -26.33
CA GLY A 185 4.37 -0.19 -27.62
C GLY A 185 3.85 -1.10 -28.73
N THR A 186 4.73 -1.90 -29.33
CA THR A 186 4.39 -2.87 -30.39
C THR A 186 4.32 -4.33 -29.88
N SER A 187 4.76 -4.61 -28.65
CA SER A 187 4.80 -5.97 -28.13
C SER A 187 3.47 -6.38 -27.48
N ARG A 188 2.99 -7.58 -27.80
CA ARG A 188 1.85 -8.21 -27.11
C ARG A 188 2.27 -8.68 -25.72
N VAL A 189 1.52 -8.30 -24.70
CA VAL A 189 1.81 -8.63 -23.30
C VAL A 189 0.54 -9.05 -22.57
N SER A 190 0.68 -9.93 -21.58
CA SER A 190 -0.43 -10.33 -20.70
C SER A 190 -0.61 -9.39 -19.50
N SER A 191 0.33 -8.47 -19.30
CA SER A 191 0.20 -7.38 -18.33
C SER A 191 0.97 -6.16 -18.78
N GLU A 192 0.41 -4.98 -18.53
CA GLU A 192 1.04 -3.69 -18.83
C GLU A 192 1.16 -2.87 -17.54
N GLN A 193 2.23 -2.08 -17.45
CA GLN A 193 2.55 -1.27 -16.28
C GLN A 193 2.76 0.18 -16.70
N GLY A 194 2.49 1.11 -15.79
CA GLY A 194 2.73 2.52 -16.04
C GLY A 194 2.66 3.36 -14.77
N THR A 195 2.74 4.68 -14.94
CA THR A 195 2.68 5.64 -13.83
C THR A 195 1.56 6.64 -14.07
N LEU A 196 0.84 6.97 -13.01
CA LEU A 196 -0.21 7.98 -12.97
C LEU A 196 0.14 9.06 -11.93
N LYS A 197 0.48 10.26 -12.41
CA LYS A 197 0.60 11.43 -11.55
C LYS A 197 -0.79 11.92 -11.19
N THR A 198 -1.14 11.75 -9.92
CA THR A 198 -2.48 12.01 -9.40
C THR A 198 -2.47 13.25 -8.51
N ARG A 199 -3.50 14.09 -8.63
CA ARG A 199 -3.68 15.29 -7.80
C ARG A 199 -4.55 14.97 -6.58
N LEU A 200 -4.22 15.58 -5.44
CA LEU A 200 -4.99 15.43 -4.19
C LEU A 200 -6.47 15.70 -4.42
N GLY A 201 -7.33 14.79 -3.97
CA GLY A 201 -8.78 14.92 -4.06
C GLY A 201 -9.35 14.84 -5.47
N HIS A 202 -8.57 14.39 -6.47
CA HIS A 202 -9.03 14.21 -7.85
C HIS A 202 -8.74 12.80 -8.35
N SER A 203 -9.66 12.24 -9.14
CA SER A 203 -9.46 10.94 -9.77
C SER A 203 -8.65 11.13 -11.05
N THR A 204 -7.68 10.25 -11.29
CA THR A 204 -6.87 10.19 -12.50
C THR A 204 -6.99 8.80 -13.10
N CYS A 205 -7.34 8.75 -14.38
CA CYS A 205 -7.63 7.50 -15.10
C CYS A 205 -6.68 7.31 -16.29
N VAL A 206 -6.43 6.06 -16.63
CA VAL A 206 -5.87 5.65 -17.92
C VAL A 206 -6.82 4.65 -18.56
N ASN A 207 -7.11 4.86 -19.84
CA ASN A 207 -7.84 3.90 -20.66
C ASN A 207 -6.86 2.88 -21.25
N LYS A 208 -7.17 1.60 -21.12
CA LYS A 208 -6.43 0.47 -21.68
C LYS A 208 -7.34 -0.33 -22.60
N VAL A 209 -6.84 -0.66 -23.78
CA VAL A 209 -7.54 -1.50 -24.74
C VAL A 209 -7.06 -2.94 -24.55
N VAL A 210 -7.99 -3.83 -24.23
CA VAL A 210 -7.76 -5.27 -24.16
C VAL A 210 -8.21 -5.90 -25.46
N TYR A 211 -7.35 -6.74 -26.03
CA TYR A 211 -7.60 -7.48 -27.26
C TYR A 211 -7.83 -8.95 -26.92
N LEU A 212 -8.76 -9.60 -27.62
CA LEU A 212 -8.96 -11.05 -27.50
C LEU A 212 -8.23 -11.79 -28.63
N GLU A 213 -7.70 -12.96 -28.28
CA GLU A 213 -7.22 -13.90 -29.28
C GLU A 213 -8.39 -14.45 -30.10
N ALA A 214 -8.19 -14.60 -31.42
CA ALA A 214 -9.27 -14.96 -32.34
C ALA A 214 -9.80 -16.39 -32.14
N GLU A 215 -9.02 -17.26 -31.50
CA GLU A 215 -9.37 -18.65 -31.22
C GLU A 215 -9.17 -18.93 -29.72
N PHE A 216 -10.25 -18.96 -28.95
CA PHE A 216 -10.20 -19.37 -27.55
C PHE A 216 -10.94 -20.70 -27.37
N ALA A 217 -10.23 -21.69 -26.81
CA ALA A 217 -10.73 -23.04 -26.59
C ALA A 217 -11.84 -23.15 -25.53
N ASP A 218 -12.10 -22.07 -24.77
CA ASP A 218 -13.07 -22.07 -23.68
C ASP A 218 -13.82 -20.73 -23.58
N PRO A 219 -15.07 -20.67 -24.08
CA PRO A 219 -15.94 -19.51 -24.01
C PRO A 219 -16.71 -19.38 -22.68
N LEU A 220 -16.65 -20.39 -21.80
CA LEU A 220 -17.52 -20.47 -20.62
C LEU A 220 -16.89 -19.83 -19.37
N ASP A 221 -15.56 -19.88 -19.25
CA ASP A 221 -14.87 -19.24 -18.14
C ASP A 221 -14.91 -17.71 -18.25
N PRO A 222 -15.29 -16.96 -17.19
CA PRO A 222 -15.25 -15.50 -17.21
C PRO A 222 -13.85 -14.97 -17.54
N PHE A 223 -13.78 -13.96 -18.40
CA PHE A 223 -12.53 -13.24 -18.69
C PHE A 223 -12.30 -12.19 -17.60
N ASP A 224 -11.31 -12.41 -16.73
CA ASP A 224 -11.03 -11.52 -15.62
C ASP A 224 -9.94 -10.48 -15.96
N ILE A 225 -10.09 -9.27 -15.44
CA ILE A 225 -9.09 -8.22 -15.55
C ILE A 225 -8.77 -7.71 -14.16
N SER A 226 -7.48 -7.75 -13.83
CA SER A 226 -7.02 -7.26 -12.53
C SER A 226 -6.16 -6.02 -12.67
N ALA A 227 -6.42 -5.02 -11.83
CA ALA A 227 -5.57 -3.85 -11.68
C ALA A 227 -4.97 -3.83 -10.27
N ALA A 228 -3.65 -3.61 -10.21
CA ALA A 228 -2.92 -3.37 -8.98
C ALA A 228 -2.30 -1.98 -9.01
N PHE A 229 -2.30 -1.31 -7.87
CA PHE A 229 -1.73 0.04 -7.72
C PHE A 229 -0.79 0.07 -6.53
N MET A 230 0.30 0.80 -6.68
CA MET A 230 1.28 1.04 -5.64
C MET A 230 1.67 2.52 -5.67
N LEU A 231 1.91 3.09 -4.50
CA LEU A 231 2.53 4.41 -4.42
C LEU A 231 3.98 4.29 -4.88
N LYS A 232 4.39 5.10 -5.87
CA LYS A 232 5.77 5.12 -6.34
C LYS A 232 6.67 5.59 -5.20
N ASN A 233 7.73 4.82 -4.91
CA ASN A 233 8.63 5.18 -3.81
C ASN A 233 9.26 6.55 -4.10
N GLN A 234 9.04 7.51 -3.21
CA GLN A 234 9.54 8.88 -3.35
C GLN A 234 10.84 9.14 -2.59
N SER A 235 11.39 8.13 -1.89
CA SER A 235 12.61 8.30 -1.08
C SER A 235 13.77 7.45 -1.58
N ASP A 236 14.94 8.08 -1.79
CA ASP A 236 16.22 7.43 -2.11
C ASP A 236 16.87 6.79 -0.86
N GLY A 237 16.07 6.22 0.03
CA GLY A 237 16.54 5.66 1.31
C GLY A 237 16.89 6.70 2.39
N ARG A 238 16.74 8.00 2.11
CA ARG A 238 16.88 9.09 3.10
C ARG A 238 15.53 9.47 3.71
N TRP A 239 15.57 10.03 4.93
CA TRP A 239 14.38 10.61 5.56
C TRP A 239 13.77 11.70 4.68
N CYS A 240 12.45 11.66 4.54
CA CYS A 240 11.69 12.63 3.79
C CYS A 240 10.41 12.96 4.57
N PRO A 241 10.32 14.16 5.19
CA PRO A 241 9.18 14.52 6.06
C PRO A 241 7.87 14.63 5.28
N THR A 242 7.92 14.83 3.97
CA THR A 242 6.75 15.01 3.11
C THR A 242 6.39 13.77 2.29
N CYS A 243 7.21 12.72 2.31
CA CYS A 243 7.00 11.54 1.48
C CYS A 243 5.96 10.61 2.12
N PRO A 244 4.76 10.48 1.54
CA PRO A 244 3.67 9.81 2.21
C PRO A 244 3.82 8.29 2.19
N VAL A 245 3.09 7.61 3.08
CA VAL A 245 2.82 6.18 3.05
C VAL A 245 1.35 5.94 2.73
N LEU A 246 1.07 4.82 2.07
CA LEU A 246 -0.28 4.43 1.69
C LEU A 246 -0.89 3.55 2.78
N GLU A 247 -2.03 3.96 3.35
CA GLU A 247 -2.69 3.20 4.43
C GLU A 247 -3.21 1.84 3.92
N THR A 248 -3.82 1.79 2.74
CA THR A 248 -3.99 0.59 1.91
C THR A 248 -4.59 0.95 0.54
N ILE A 249 -4.25 0.21 -0.52
CA ILE A 249 -5.10 0.05 -1.72
C ILE A 249 -5.28 -1.44 -1.95
N ARG A 250 -6.50 -1.88 -2.24
CA ARG A 250 -6.79 -3.29 -2.57
C ARG A 250 -6.50 -3.57 -4.04
N ARG A 251 -6.02 -4.77 -4.34
CA ARG A 251 -6.07 -5.31 -5.71
C ARG A 251 -7.54 -5.36 -6.15
N LEU A 252 -7.82 -4.86 -7.35
CA LEU A 252 -9.17 -4.84 -7.91
C LEU A 252 -9.24 -5.84 -9.05
N VAL A 253 -10.37 -6.53 -9.14
CA VAL A 253 -10.66 -7.48 -10.20
C VAL A 253 -12.08 -7.20 -10.68
N VAL A 254 -12.26 -7.12 -11.99
CA VAL A 254 -13.54 -7.04 -12.67
C VAL A 254 -13.63 -8.19 -13.65
#